data_AF-A0AA37N4H6-F1
#
_entry.id   AF-A0AA37N4H6-F1
#
_cell.length_a   1.000
_cell.length_b   1.000
_cell.length_c   1.000
_cell.angle_alpha   90.00
_cell.angle_beta   90.00
_cell.angle_gamma   90.00
#
_symmetry.space_group_name_H-M   'P 1'
#
loop_
_entity.id
_entity.type
_entity.pdbx_description
1 polymer ?
#
loop_
_entity_poly.entity_id
_entity_poly.type
_entity_poly.pdbx_seq_one_letter_code
_entity_poly.pdbx_strand_id
1 'polypeptide(L)' 'MNEAYLEVDFKKYCKTCKHKELGEQFDPCNECLDYGYNLNSRKPIRWEEKKK' A
#
# COMPACT_ATOMS: atom_id res chain seq x y z
N MET A 1 -6.48 -16.57 -17.22
CA MET A 1 -5.59 -15.70 -16.42
C MET A 1 -6.38 -15.39 -15.15
N ASN A 2 -5.96 -15.86 -13.98
CA ASN A 2 -6.73 -15.65 -12.75
C ASN A 2 -6.37 -14.29 -12.18
N GLU A 3 -7.12 -13.27 -12.60
CA GLU A 3 -7.13 -11.96 -11.97
C GLU A 3 -7.85 -12.08 -10.61
N ALA A 4 -7.09 -11.92 -9.53
CA ALA A 4 -7.62 -11.99 -8.17
C ALA A 4 -7.32 -10.68 -7.43
N TYR A 5 -8.33 -10.08 -6.84
CA TYR A 5 -8.15 -9.01 -5.86
C TYR A 5 -7.68 -9.62 -4.55
N LEU A 6 -6.47 -9.29 -4.13
CA LEU A 6 -5.89 -9.78 -2.89
C LEU A 6 -5.91 -8.67 -1.85
N GLU A 7 -6.20 -9.02 -0.59
CA GLU A 7 -6.17 -8.08 0.53
C GLU A 7 -4.77 -7.48 0.68
N VAL A 8 -4.72 -6.15 0.84
CA VAL A 8 -3.48 -5.41 1.02
C VAL A 8 -2.90 -5.64 2.42
N ASP A 9 -1.62 -6.01 2.48
CA ASP A 9 -0.88 -6.19 3.74
C ASP A 9 -0.18 -4.89 4.17
N PHE A 10 -0.96 -3.93 4.68
CA PHE A 10 -0.44 -2.65 5.15
C PHE A 10 0.64 -2.81 6.24
N LYS A 11 0.49 -3.81 7.13
CA LYS A 11 1.43 -4.07 8.24
C LYS A 11 2.82 -4.44 7.73
N LYS A 12 2.90 -5.19 6.62
CA LYS A 12 4.17 -5.55 5.97
C LYS A 12 4.74 -4.40 5.16
N TYR A 13 3.93 -3.74 4.32
CA TYR A 13 4.42 -2.79 3.33
C TYR A 13 4.58 -1.36 3.84
N CYS A 14 3.68 -0.84 4.68
CA CYS A 14 3.80 0.55 5.17
C CYS A 14 5.06 0.76 6.02
N LYS A 15 5.56 -0.28 6.69
CA LYS A 15 6.81 -0.24 7.49
C LYS A 15 8.08 -0.03 6.65
N THR A 16 8.05 -0.39 5.37
CA THR A 16 9.17 -0.27 4.43
C THR A 16 8.94 0.80 3.35
N CYS A 17 7.77 1.43 3.37
CA CYS A 17 7.41 2.50 2.45
C CYS A 17 8.24 3.76 2.74
N LYS A 18 8.57 4.53 1.70
CA LYS A 18 9.19 5.86 1.86
C LYS A 18 8.31 6.84 2.66
N HIS A 19 7.00 6.63 2.65
CA HIS A 19 5.99 7.45 3.34
C HIS A 19 5.61 6.95 4.74
N LYS A 20 6.40 6.06 5.36
CA LYS A 20 6.09 5.47 6.68
C LYS A 20 5.75 6.52 7.77
N GLU A 21 6.36 7.70 7.68
CA GLU A 21 6.21 8.77 8.67
C GLU A 21 5.06 9.74 8.33
N LEU A 22 4.43 9.58 7.17
CA LEU A 22 3.27 10.37 6.76
C LEU A 22 2.02 9.84 7.47
N GLY A 23 1.24 10.76 8.06
CA GLY A 23 -0.05 10.42 8.67
C GLY A 23 -1.01 9.80 7.66
N GLU A 24 -1.83 8.85 8.11
CA GLU A 24 -2.70 8.05 7.25
C GLU A 24 -3.78 8.86 6.52
N GLN A 25 -4.17 10.01 7.08
CA GLN A 25 -5.12 10.95 6.47
C GLN A 25 -4.54 11.77 5.31
N PHE A 26 -3.23 11.69 5.05
CA PHE A 26 -2.55 12.44 4.00
C PHE A 26 -2.20 11.55 2.82
N ASP A 27 -2.28 12.10 1.61
CA ASP A 27 -1.88 11.39 0.40
C ASP A 27 -0.36 11.24 0.31
N PRO A 28 0.14 10.04 -0.08
CA PRO A 28 -0.60 8.96 -0.73
C PRO A 28 -1.13 7.85 0.21
N CYS A 29 -0.97 7.99 1.52
CA CYS A 29 -1.42 6.99 2.49
C CYS A 29 -2.96 6.91 2.56
N ASN A 30 -3.65 8.05 2.49
CA ASN A 30 -5.10 8.10 2.48
C ASN A 30 -5.68 7.33 1.28
N GLU A 31 -5.15 7.58 0.08
CA GLU A 31 -5.52 6.81 -1.11
C GLU A 31 -5.23 5.30 -0.94
N CYS A 32 -4.12 4.92 -0.30
CA CYS A 32 -3.85 3.50 -0.04
C CYS A 32 -4.92 2.84 0.84
N LEU A 33 -5.48 3.56 1.81
CA LEU A 33 -6.51 3.05 2.72
C LEU A 33 -7.90 2.97 2.09
N ASP A 34 -8.17 3.74 1.03
CA ASP A 34 -9.40 3.63 0.23
C ASP A 34 -9.47 2.26 -0.51
N TYR A 35 -8.30 1.70 -0.85
CA TYR A 35 -8.18 0.41 -1.54
C TYR A 35 -7.62 -0.70 -0.64
N GLY A 36 -8.51 -1.36 0.10
CA GLY A 36 -8.17 -2.53 0.93
C GLY A 36 -7.74 -3.79 0.14
N TYR A 37 -7.90 -3.78 -1.19
CA TYR A 37 -7.51 -4.88 -2.08
C TYR A 37 -6.72 -4.35 -3.29
N ASN A 38 -5.78 -5.15 -3.80
CA ASN A 38 -5.04 -4.84 -5.02
C ASN A 38 -5.05 -6.02 -5.99
N LEU A 39 -5.13 -5.72 -7.28
CA LEU A 39 -5.18 -6.70 -8.34
C LEU A 39 -3.87 -7.48 -8.39
N ASN A 40 -3.97 -8.80 -8.24
CA ASN A 40 -2.87 -9.76 -8.27
C ASN A 40 -1.72 -9.45 -7.28
N SER A 41 -1.98 -8.66 -6.24
CA SER A 41 -0.94 -8.15 -5.34
C SER A 41 -1.49 -7.84 -3.95
N ARG A 42 -0.68 -8.08 -2.91
CA ARG A 42 -0.98 -7.64 -1.53
C ARG A 42 -0.31 -6.30 -1.18
N LYS A 43 0.29 -5.63 -2.16
CA LYS A 43 1.01 -4.36 -1.96
C LYS A 43 0.01 -3.20 -2.02
N PRO A 44 0.12 -2.16 -1.17
CA PRO A 44 -0.69 -0.95 -1.30
C PRO A 44 -0.48 -0.29 -2.68
N ILE A 45 -1.55 0.30 -3.23
CA ILE A 45 -1.54 0.83 -4.61
C ILE A 45 -0.52 1.94 -4.85
N ARG A 46 -0.18 2.74 -3.83
CA ARG A 46 0.85 3.81 -3.87
C ARG A 46 2.07 3.51 -3.00
N TRP A 47 2.33 2.24 -2.71
CA TRP A 47 3.55 1.88 -2.00
C TRP A 47 4.78 2.22 -2.85
N GLU A 48 5.75 2.88 -2.22
CA GLU A 48 7.03 3.21 -2.85
C GLU A 48 8.19 2.80 -1.94
N GLU A 49 9.21 2.17 -2.51
CA GLU A 49 10.38 1.72 -1.75
C GLU A 49 11.17 2.91 -1.19
N LYS A 50 11.57 2.84 0.08
CA LYS A 50 12.50 3.80 0.66
C LYS A 50 13.89 3.55 0.07
N LYS A 51 14.33 4.41 -0.86
CA LYS A 51 15.69 4.38 -1.39
C LYS A 51 16.69 4.55 -0.24
N LYS A 52 17.74 3.74 -0.23
CA LYS A 52 18.89 3.86 0.67
C LYS A 52 19.78 5.02 0.24
#